data_AF-A0A959HKR6-F1
#
_entry.id   AF-A0A959HKR6-F1
#
_cell.length_a   1.000
_cell.length_b   1.000
_cell.length_c   1.000
_cell.angle_alpha   90.00
_cell.angle_beta   90.00
_cell.angle_gamma   90.00
#
_symmetry.space_group_name_H-M   'P 1'
#
loop_
_entity.id
_entity.type
_entity.pdbx_description
1 polymer ?
#
loop_
_entity_poly.entity_id
_entity_poly.type
_entity_poly.pdbx_seq_one_letter_code
_entity_poly.pdbx_strand_id
1 'polypeptide(L)' 'MWANAEKFADHVENMPDEKLEEVFVDEKYGTYRRNIEGVIEHSYYHLGQISLIRKMILG' A
#
# COMPACT_ATOMS: atom_id res chain seq x y z
N MET A 1 7.12 13.01 2.82
CA MET A 1 6.11 12.12 2.21
C MET A 1 6.76 11.07 1.33
N TRP A 2 7.59 11.45 0.34
CA TRP A 2 8.27 10.48 -0.55
C TRP A 2 9.28 9.61 0.20
N ALA A 3 10.07 10.20 1.10
CA ALA A 3 10.98 9.46 2.00
C ALA A 3 10.27 8.46 2.94
N ASN A 4 8.96 8.60 3.18
CA ASN A 4 8.21 7.61 3.97
C ASN A 4 7.79 6.42 3.12
N ALA A 5 7.42 6.66 1.85
CA ALA A 5 7.09 5.60 0.90
C ALA A 5 8.32 4.76 0.57
N GLU A 6 9.48 5.40 0.39
CA GLU A 6 10.77 4.73 0.18
C GLU A 6 11.14 3.87 1.38
N LYS A 7 11.15 4.43 2.60
CA LYS A 7 11.40 3.66 3.83
C LYS A 7 10.43 2.49 4.02
N PHE A 8 9.16 2.67 3.66
CA PHE A 8 8.17 1.60 3.72
C PHE A 8 8.50 0.49 2.72
N ALA A 9 8.80 0.84 1.47
CA ALA A 9 9.19 -0.12 0.44
C ALA A 9 10.44 -0.89 0.84
N ASP A 10 11.47 -0.21 1.34
CA ASP A 10 12.71 -0.84 1.82
C ASP A 10 12.41 -1.83 2.97
N HIS A 11 11.52 -1.48 3.89
CA HIS A 11 11.11 -2.40 4.97
C HIS A 11 10.35 -3.62 4.47
N VAL A 12 9.48 -3.45 3.47
CA VAL A 12 8.74 -4.56 2.85
C VAL A 12 9.70 -5.47 2.07
N GLU A 13 10.64 -4.91 1.32
CA GLU A 13 11.63 -5.67 0.55
C GLU A 13 12.54 -6.54 1.44
N ASN A 14 12.90 -6.03 2.61
CA ASN A 14 13.74 -6.76 3.57
C ASN A 14 12.95 -7.67 4.53
N MET A 15 11.64 -7.81 4.35
CA MET A 15 10.79 -8.63 5.20
C MET A 15 10.94 -10.12 4.82
N PRO A 16 11.16 -11.03 5.78
CA PRO A 16 11.14 -12.47 5.50
C PRO A 16 9.76 -12.91 4.97
N ASP A 17 9.75 -13.82 3.99
CA ASP A 17 8.49 -14.32 3.40
C ASP A 17 7.53 -14.91 4.45
N GLU A 18 8.05 -15.60 5.45
CA GLU A 18 7.25 -16.18 6.55
C GLU A 18 6.49 -15.08 7.33
N LYS A 19 7.10 -13.90 7.47
CA LYS A 19 6.51 -12.77 8.18
C LYS A 19 5.30 -12.21 7.43
N LEU A 20 5.28 -12.31 6.10
CA LEU A 20 4.16 -11.87 5.27
C LEU A 20 2.87 -12.66 5.57
N GLU A 21 3.00 -13.91 6.00
CA GLU A 21 1.87 -14.80 6.31
C GLU A 21 1.43 -14.73 7.79
N GLU A 22 2.18 -14.05 8.65
CA GLU A 22 1.79 -13.86 10.05
C GLU A 22 0.59 -12.91 10.17
N VAL A 23 -0.21 -13.11 11.22
CA VAL A 23 -1.24 -12.16 11.66
C VAL A 23 -0.60 -10.79 11.90
N PHE A 24 -1.25 -9.74 11.39
CA PHE A 24 -0.69 -8.40 11.46
C PHE A 24 -0.57 -7.87 12.89
N VAL A 25 -1.63 -7.26 13.42
CA VAL A 25 -1.70 -6.72 14.79
C VAL A 25 -2.80 -7.42 15.60
N ASP A 26 -3.89 -7.76 14.92
CA ASP A 26 -5.05 -8.48 15.44
C ASP A 26 -5.58 -9.32 14.27
N GLU A 27 -6.04 -10.54 14.54
CA GLU A 27 -6.50 -11.50 13.54
C GLU A 27 -7.55 -10.91 12.59
N LYS A 28 -8.40 -10.00 13.07
CA LYS A 28 -9.44 -9.37 12.23
C LYS A 28 -8.86 -8.49 11.10
N TYR A 29 -7.60 -8.08 11.20
CA TYR A 29 -6.93 -7.30 10.16
C TYR A 29 -6.21 -8.19 9.13
N GLY A 30 -6.24 -9.52 9.30
CA GLY A 30 -5.57 -10.46 8.41
C GLY A 30 -4.05 -10.45 8.57
N THR A 31 -3.34 -10.82 7.51
CA THR A 31 -1.87 -10.97 7.53
C THR A 31 -1.14 -9.67 7.20
N TYR A 32 0.17 -9.62 7.43
CA TYR A 32 1.02 -8.52 6.96
C TYR A 32 0.87 -8.33 5.44
N ARG A 33 0.90 -9.42 4.66
CA ARG A 33 0.68 -9.39 3.20
C ARG A 33 -0.63 -8.69 2.83
N ARG A 34 -1.75 -9.09 3.42
CA ARG A 34 -3.06 -8.50 3.09
C ARG A 34 -3.11 -7.01 3.36
N ASN A 35 -2.45 -6.55 4.43
CA ASN A 35 -2.39 -5.13 4.77
C ASN A 35 -1.51 -4.35 3.78
N ILE A 36 -0.35 -4.89 3.39
CA ILE A 36 0.53 -4.29 2.40
C ILE A 36 -0.18 -4.18 1.04
N GLU A 37 -0.85 -5.25 0.61
CA GLU A 37 -1.70 -5.24 -0.60
C GLU A 37 -2.78 -4.16 -0.52
N GLY A 38 -3.42 -3.99 0.64
CA GLY A 38 -4.40 -2.94 0.87
C GLY A 38 -3.82 -1.52 0.67
N VAL A 39 -2.58 -1.27 1.11
CA VAL A 39 -1.89 0.01 0.87
C VAL A 39 -1.64 0.23 -0.63
N ILE A 40 -1.26 -0.81 -1.36
CA ILE A 40 -1.03 -0.75 -2.81
C ILE A 40 -2.36 -0.45 -3.54
N GLU A 41 -3.41 -1.22 -3.25
CA GLU A 41 -4.76 -1.04 -3.81
C GLU A 41 -5.27 0.39 -3.57
N HIS A 42 -5.12 0.89 -2.34
CA HIS A 42 -5.56 2.22 -1.96
C HIS A 42 -4.77 3.33 -2.67
N SER A 43 -3.47 3.13 -2.86
CA SER A 43 -2.62 4.06 -3.62
C SER A 43 -3.07 4.18 -5.07
N TYR A 44 -3.36 3.04 -5.73
CA TYR A 44 -3.90 3.04 -7.09
C TYR A 44 -5.31 3.63 -7.18
N TYR A 45 -6.16 3.37 -6.19
CA TYR A 45 -7.50 3.96 -6.11
C TYR A 45 -7.44 5.50 -6.14
N HIS A 46 -6.59 6.09 -5.29
CA HIS A 46 -6.41 7.55 -5.26
C HIS A 46 -5.70 8.10 -6.49
N LEU A 47 -4.73 7.38 -7.05
CA LEU A 47 -4.11 7.77 -8.31
C LEU A 47 -5.15 7.84 -9.45
N GLY A 48 -6.07 6.87 -9.49
CA GLY A 48 -7.21 6.87 -10.41
C GLY A 48 -8.08 8.12 -10.25
N GLN A 49 -8.45 8.47 -9.02
CA GLN A 49 -9.22 9.68 -8.73
C GLN A 49 -8.50 10.96 -9.19
N ILE A 50 -7.21 11.10 -8.90
CA ILE A 50 -6.39 12.24 -9.34
C ILE A 50 -6.36 12.32 -10.86
N SER A 51 -6.18 11.19 -11.54
CA SER A 51 -6.17 11.11 -13.01
C SER A 51 -7.50 11.56 -13.62
N LEU A 52 -8.63 11.15 -13.03
CA LEU A 52 -9.96 11.59 -13.47
C LEU A 52 -10.18 13.09 -13.26
N ILE A 53 -9.85 13.61 -12.07
CA ILE A 53 -9.95 15.06 -11.79
C ILE A 53 -9.11 15.86 -12.77
N ARG A 54 -7.87 15.44 -13.04
CA ARG A 54 -6.99 16.09 -14.02
C ARG A 54 -7.62 16.13 -15.41
N LYS A 55 -8.25 15.04 -15.85
CA LYS A 55 -8.97 14.97 -17.14
C LYS A 55 -10.20 15.88 -17.17
N MET A 56 -10.90 16.07 -16.05
CA MET A 56 -12.06 16.96 -16.00
C MET A 56 -11.69 18.45 -16.04
N ILE A 57 -10.49 18.82 -15.54
CA ILE A 57 -10.02 20.21 -15.49
C ILE A 57 -9.26 20.61 -16.77
N LEU A 58 -8.46 19.69 -17.32
CA LEU A 58 -7.54 19.95 -18.45
C LEU A 58 -7.95 19.26 -19.76
N GLY A 59 -9.04 18.48 -19.73
CA GLY A 59 -9.57 17.77 -20.90
C GLY A 59 -10.63 18.57 -21.63
#